data_AF-A0A110B0N9-F1
#
_entry.id   AF-A0A110B0N9-F1
#
_cell.length_a   1.000
_cell.length_b   1.000
_cell.length_c   1.000
_cell.angle_alpha   90.00
_cell.angle_beta   90.00
_cell.angle_gamma   90.00
#
_symmetry.space_group_name_H-M   'P 1'
#
loop_
_entity.id
_entity.type
_entity.pdbx_description
1 polymer ?
#
loop_
_entity_poly.entity_id
_entity_poly.type
_entity_poly.pdbx_seq_one_letter_code
_entity_poly.pdbx_strand_id
1 'polypeptide(L)'
;MSSPALTDTWTLTWNSRYKRLQLVTGTAIMLTIIYTLPFFFGYLEKRKGVVLNDWLLARIPPQNVSVFIFGLIWGMALLIIFRTIKNPSIYITFCWTYIFIYLVRFVTLSLAALNPPQGMILLADPVNSAFYHNAVITKDLFFSGHTATMVTIFLCLEKRTDKIIALIAAIAVACLLLLQHVHYTIDVLAAPVVVYACYRLTRYLFFNRRGQANSLALSGEKVKV
;
A
#
# COMPACT_ATOMS: atom_id res chain seq x y z
N MET A 1 -31.56 7.28 10.48
CA MET A 1 -30.59 8.39 10.61
C MET A 1 -30.03 8.67 9.24
N SER A 2 -30.29 9.86 8.68
CA SER A 2 -29.70 10.29 7.41
C SER A 2 -28.18 10.35 7.56
N SER A 3 -27.44 9.81 6.59
CA SER A 3 -26.00 9.98 6.54
C SER A 3 -25.66 11.48 6.50
N PRO A 4 -24.71 11.97 7.30
CA PRO A 4 -24.29 13.38 7.24
C PRO A 4 -23.85 13.74 5.82
N ALA A 5 -24.06 14.99 5.41
CA ALA A 5 -23.61 15.43 4.10
C ALA A 5 -22.08 15.32 4.00
N LEU A 6 -21.57 15.16 2.78
CA LEU A 6 -20.11 15.07 2.54
C LEU A 6 -19.37 16.27 3.11
N THR A 7 -19.93 17.47 2.95
CA THR A 7 -19.37 18.71 3.47
C THR A 7 -19.25 18.69 5.00
N ASP A 8 -20.23 18.09 5.69
CA ASP A 8 -20.25 18.03 7.15
C ASP A 8 -19.15 17.14 7.70
N THR A 9 -18.91 15.97 7.07
CA THR A 9 -17.87 15.02 7.51
C THR A 9 -16.46 15.56 7.34
N TRP A 10 -16.20 16.28 6.24
CA TRP A 10 -14.92 16.98 6.04
C TRP A 10 -14.75 18.15 7.01
N THR A 11 -15.80 18.93 7.23
CA THR A 11 -15.78 20.08 8.16
C THR A 11 -15.49 19.62 9.59
N LEU A 12 -16.16 18.56 10.05
CA LEU A 12 -15.90 17.96 11.36
C LEU A 12 -14.46 17.45 11.50
N THR A 13 -13.91 16.88 10.43
CA THR A 13 -12.53 16.39 10.42
C THR A 13 -11.52 17.53 10.47
N TRP A 14 -11.75 18.60 9.70
CA TRP A 14 -10.86 19.76 9.65
C TRP A 14 -10.90 20.61 10.92
N ASN A 15 -12.06 20.69 11.56
CA ASN A 15 -12.24 21.40 12.83
C ASN A 15 -11.59 20.69 14.01
N SER A 16 -11.37 19.37 13.92
CA SER A 16 -10.55 18.63 14.88
C SER A 16 -9.07 18.89 14.62
N ARG A 17 -8.39 19.62 15.53
CA ARG A 17 -6.95 19.89 15.44
C ARG A 17 -6.15 18.60 15.26
N TYR A 18 -6.49 17.58 16.04
CA TYR A 18 -5.87 16.26 15.98
C TYR A 18 -5.97 15.61 14.60
N LYS A 19 -7.19 15.47 14.05
CA LYS A 19 -7.37 14.85 12.72
C LYS A 19 -6.78 15.69 11.59
N ARG A 20 -6.87 17.02 11.69
CA ARG A 20 -6.23 17.94 10.75
C ARG A 20 -4.72 17.76 10.73
N LEU A 21 -4.08 17.65 11.90
CA LEU A 21 -2.64 17.41 12.00
C LEU A 21 -2.27 16.08 11.37
N GLN A 22 -3.01 14.99 11.68
CA GLN A 22 -2.78 13.68 11.06
C GLN A 22 -2.87 13.71 9.53
N LEU A 23 -3.87 14.44 9.01
CA LEU A 23 -4.08 14.58 7.58
C LEU A 23 -2.91 15.35 6.95
N VAL A 24 -2.61 16.56 7.43
CA VAL A 24 -1.56 17.40 6.85
C VAL A 24 -0.18 16.75 6.95
N THR A 25 0.19 16.25 8.13
CA THR A 25 1.51 15.63 8.35
C THR A 25 1.63 14.29 7.63
N GLY A 26 0.59 13.45 7.64
CA GLY A 26 0.56 12.21 6.89
C GLY A 26 0.72 12.46 5.40
N THR A 27 -0.03 13.41 4.82
CA THR A 27 0.11 13.79 3.41
C THR A 27 1.53 14.28 3.10
N ALA A 28 2.08 15.18 3.92
CA ALA A 28 3.42 15.71 3.71
C ALA A 28 4.49 14.60 3.70
N ILE A 29 4.45 13.70 4.68
CA ILE A 29 5.38 12.56 4.77
C ILE A 29 5.20 11.63 3.56
N MET A 30 3.96 11.33 3.17
CA MET A 30 3.68 10.48 2.01
C MET A 30 4.23 11.09 0.72
N LEU A 31 4.07 12.39 0.50
CA LEU A 31 4.63 13.09 -0.66
C LEU A 31 6.16 13.04 -0.64
N THR A 32 6.80 13.21 0.52
CA THR A 32 8.25 13.02 0.64
C THR A 32 8.68 11.61 0.28
N ILE A 33 7.96 10.58 0.76
CA ILE A 33 8.23 9.19 0.39
C ILE A 33 8.14 9.02 -1.13
N ILE A 34 7.04 9.44 -1.75
CA ILE A 34 6.83 9.34 -3.20
C ILE A 34 7.96 10.02 -3.98
N TYR A 35 8.37 11.23 -3.56
CA TYR A 35 9.48 11.94 -4.18
C TYR A 35 10.81 11.17 -4.09
N THR A 36 11.05 10.44 -2.99
CA THR A 36 12.29 9.66 -2.80
C THR A 36 12.32 8.32 -3.54
N LEU A 37 11.16 7.74 -3.89
CA LEU A 37 11.08 6.39 -4.47
C LEU A 37 11.92 6.20 -5.75
N PRO A 38 11.90 7.10 -6.75
CA PRO A 38 12.70 6.91 -7.97
C PRO A 38 14.20 6.80 -7.69
N PHE A 39 14.72 7.62 -6.76
CA PHE A 39 16.12 7.57 -6.35
C PHE A 39 16.45 6.29 -5.60
N PHE A 40 15.57 5.86 -4.70
CA PHE A 40 15.74 4.64 -3.93
C PHE A 40 15.74 3.39 -4.83
N PHE A 41 14.78 3.27 -5.75
CA PHE A 41 14.75 2.17 -6.72
C PHE A 41 15.94 2.23 -7.68
N GLY A 42 16.34 3.41 -8.15
CA GLY A 42 17.55 3.59 -8.96
C GLY A 42 18.83 3.14 -8.23
N TYR A 43 18.89 3.25 -6.90
CA TYR A 43 19.96 2.67 -6.09
C TYR A 43 19.86 1.14 -6.00
N LEU A 44 18.66 0.60 -5.75
CA LEU A 44 18.43 -0.85 -5.68
C LEU A 44 18.81 -1.57 -6.98
N GLU A 45 18.43 -1.02 -8.14
CA GLU A 45 18.73 -1.60 -9.46
C GLU A 45 20.23 -1.83 -9.69
N LYS A 46 21.10 -0.99 -9.11
CA LYS A 46 22.57 -1.10 -9.26
C LYS A 46 23.20 -2.17 -8.38
N ARG A 47 22.49 -2.68 -7.38
CA ARG A 47 23.04 -3.63 -6.41
C ARG A 47 23.17 -5.03 -6.99
N LYS A 48 24.21 -5.76 -6.59
CA LYS A 48 24.27 -7.21 -6.83
C LYS A 48 23.35 -7.89 -5.81
N GLY A 49 22.36 -8.64 -6.31
CA GLY A 49 21.49 -9.46 -5.49
C GLY A 49 21.72 -10.95 -5.67
N VAL A 50 21.01 -11.75 -4.87
CA VAL A 50 20.93 -13.20 -5.02
C VAL A 50 19.61 -13.61 -5.67
N VAL A 51 19.62 -14.68 -6.44
CA VAL A 51 18.39 -15.30 -6.98
C VAL A 51 17.96 -16.37 -5.99
N LEU A 52 16.70 -16.35 -5.58
CA LEU A 52 16.15 -17.36 -4.68
C LEU A 52 15.67 -18.58 -5.48
N ASN A 53 15.83 -19.77 -4.89
CA ASN A 53 15.21 -20.97 -5.43
C ASN A 53 13.75 -21.04 -4.98
N ASP A 54 12.83 -20.68 -5.88
CA ASP A 54 11.40 -20.68 -5.61
C ASP A 54 10.73 -21.90 -6.24
N TRP A 55 10.37 -22.86 -5.38
CA TRP A 55 9.77 -24.13 -5.75
C TRP A 55 8.44 -23.98 -6.50
N LEU A 56 7.65 -22.95 -6.17
CA LEU A 56 6.36 -22.72 -6.81
C LEU A 56 6.55 -22.12 -8.19
N LEU A 57 7.36 -21.06 -8.31
CA LEU A 57 7.66 -20.42 -9.60
C LEU A 57 8.29 -21.41 -10.58
N ALA A 58 9.19 -22.29 -10.11
CA ALA A 58 9.82 -23.31 -10.95
C ALA A 58 8.83 -24.30 -11.62
N ARG A 59 7.56 -24.35 -11.19
CA ARG A 59 6.51 -25.24 -11.73
C ARG A 59 5.47 -24.53 -12.58
N ILE A 60 5.45 -23.21 -12.57
CA ILE A 60 4.47 -22.44 -13.34
C ILE A 60 5.17 -21.74 -14.50
N PRO A 61 4.68 -21.84 -15.74
CA PRO A 61 5.29 -21.12 -16.85
C PRO A 61 4.96 -19.62 -16.74
N PRO A 62 5.94 -18.71 -16.97
CA PRO A 62 5.69 -17.28 -16.93
C PRO A 62 4.75 -16.84 -18.05
N GLN A 63 3.72 -16.06 -17.73
CA GLN A 63 2.80 -15.48 -18.71
C GLN A 63 2.67 -13.97 -18.51
N ASN A 64 2.60 -13.22 -19.61
CA ASN A 64 2.35 -11.78 -19.54
C ASN A 64 0.86 -11.53 -19.29
N VAL A 65 0.54 -11.12 -18.08
CA VAL A 65 -0.82 -10.79 -17.60
C VAL A 65 -0.88 -9.37 -17.04
N SER A 66 0.03 -8.49 -17.49
CA SER A 66 0.21 -7.12 -16.96
C SER A 66 -1.10 -6.33 -17.02
N VAL A 67 -1.84 -6.44 -18.13
CA VAL A 67 -3.13 -5.75 -18.32
C VAL A 67 -4.15 -6.15 -17.26
N PHE A 68 -4.23 -7.43 -16.89
CA PHE A 68 -5.15 -7.90 -15.86
C PHE A 68 -4.73 -7.45 -14.46
N ILE A 69 -3.41 -7.51 -14.16
CA ILE A 69 -2.86 -7.01 -12.89
C ILE A 69 -3.21 -5.54 -12.71
N PHE A 70 -2.89 -4.69 -13.69
CA PHE A 70 -3.15 -3.26 -13.60
C PHE A 70 -4.63 -2.92 -13.68
N GLY A 71 -5.44 -3.66 -14.44
CA GLY A 71 -6.89 -3.47 -14.43
C GLY A 71 -7.50 -3.64 -13.03
N LEU A 72 -7.05 -4.66 -12.29
CA LEU A 72 -7.48 -4.88 -10.90
C LEU A 72 -6.94 -3.81 -9.95
N ILE A 73 -5.65 -3.46 -10.07
CA ILE A 73 -5.02 -2.47 -9.20
C ILE A 73 -5.65 -1.08 -9.39
N TRP A 74 -5.78 -0.62 -10.64
CA TRP A 74 -6.41 0.66 -10.95
C TRP A 74 -7.90 0.68 -10.56
N GLY A 75 -8.64 -0.41 -10.79
CA GLY A 75 -10.02 -0.54 -10.34
C GLY A 75 -10.16 -0.39 -8.82
N MET A 76 -9.28 -1.03 -8.05
CA MET A 76 -9.27 -0.90 -6.60
C MET A 76 -8.76 0.47 -6.12
N ALA A 77 -7.81 1.08 -6.83
CA ALA A 77 -7.34 2.43 -6.57
C ALA A 77 -8.49 3.46 -6.73
N LEU A 78 -9.27 3.37 -7.81
CA LEU A 78 -10.45 4.21 -8.02
C LEU A 78 -11.49 4.00 -6.90
N LEU A 79 -11.73 2.75 -6.50
CA LEU A 79 -12.67 2.45 -5.42
C LEU A 79 -12.23 3.08 -4.09
N ILE A 80 -10.97 2.90 -3.69
CA ILE A 80 -10.49 3.47 -2.42
C ILE A 80 -10.48 5.01 -2.48
N ILE A 81 -10.08 5.62 -3.59
CA ILE A 81 -10.14 7.08 -3.79
C ILE A 81 -11.58 7.58 -3.57
N PHE A 82 -12.54 6.96 -4.22
CA PHE A 82 -13.96 7.29 -4.05
C PHE A 82 -14.41 7.17 -2.58
N ARG A 83 -13.94 6.16 -1.84
CA ARG A 83 -14.28 6.01 -0.41
C ARG A 83 -13.57 7.01 0.49
N THR A 84 -12.33 7.38 0.18
CA THR A 84 -11.59 8.40 0.93
C THR A 84 -12.18 9.80 0.77
N ILE A 85 -12.70 10.15 -0.42
CA ILE A 85 -13.41 11.41 -0.65
C ILE A 85 -14.70 11.46 0.20
N LYS A 86 -15.35 10.32 0.45
CA LYS A 86 -16.56 10.26 1.26
C LYS A 86 -16.32 10.19 2.76
N ASN A 87 -15.21 9.61 3.18
CA ASN A 87 -14.85 9.46 4.59
C ASN A 87 -13.35 9.73 4.78
N PRO A 88 -12.96 10.91 5.29
CA PRO A 88 -11.55 11.25 5.49
C PRO A 88 -10.85 10.39 6.54
N SER A 89 -11.59 9.66 7.40
CA SER A 89 -10.97 8.71 8.34
C SER A 89 -10.38 7.49 7.62
N ILE A 90 -10.97 7.09 6.48
CA ILE A 90 -10.40 6.06 5.60
C ILE A 90 -9.08 6.58 5.02
N TYR A 91 -9.04 7.85 4.59
CA TYR A 91 -7.82 8.48 4.07
C TYR A 91 -6.70 8.47 5.11
N ILE A 92 -6.97 8.96 6.32
CA ILE A 92 -5.98 9.01 7.40
C ILE A 92 -5.44 7.60 7.70
N THR A 93 -6.34 6.61 7.81
CA THR A 93 -5.94 5.22 8.09
C THR A 93 -5.09 4.64 6.97
N PHE A 94 -5.49 4.85 5.71
CA PHE A 94 -4.76 4.37 4.54
C PHE A 94 -3.38 5.02 4.47
N CYS A 95 -3.32 6.35 4.53
CA CYS A 95 -2.10 7.14 4.42
C CYS A 95 -1.06 6.71 5.46
N TRP A 96 -1.43 6.69 6.74
CA TRP A 96 -0.50 6.32 7.81
C TRP A 96 -0.10 4.85 7.79
N THR A 97 -1.02 3.95 7.45
CA THR A 97 -0.67 2.53 7.26
C THR A 97 0.37 2.38 6.16
N TYR A 98 0.20 3.11 5.06
CA TYR A 98 1.09 3.04 3.91
C TYR A 98 2.44 3.72 4.16
N ILE A 99 2.49 4.76 5.01
CA ILE A 99 3.75 5.32 5.53
C ILE A 99 4.53 4.24 6.28
N PHE A 100 3.91 3.55 7.25
CA PHE A 100 4.59 2.50 8.00
C PHE A 100 5.03 1.33 7.10
N ILE A 101 4.20 0.95 6.12
CA ILE A 101 4.58 -0.03 5.11
C ILE A 101 5.86 0.41 4.41
N TYR A 102 5.93 1.63 3.88
CA TYR A 102 7.12 2.11 3.18
C TYR A 102 8.36 2.19 4.06
N LEU A 103 8.22 2.55 5.34
CA LEU A 103 9.34 2.52 6.28
C LEU A 103 9.89 1.09 6.42
N VAL A 104 9.01 0.10 6.57
CA VAL A 104 9.42 -1.31 6.59
C VAL A 104 10.02 -1.71 5.25
N ARG A 105 9.43 -1.29 4.11
CA ARG A 105 9.96 -1.60 2.77
C ARG A 105 11.35 -1.03 2.55
N PHE A 106 11.61 0.21 2.98
CA PHE A 106 12.95 0.80 2.87
C PHE A 106 13.98 -0.05 3.60
N VAL A 107 13.63 -0.57 4.78
CA VAL A 107 14.50 -1.49 5.52
C VAL A 107 14.63 -2.84 4.81
N THR A 108 13.51 -3.50 4.46
CA THR A 108 13.55 -4.84 3.88
C THR A 108 14.20 -4.87 2.52
N LEU A 109 13.89 -3.93 1.63
CA LEU A 109 14.51 -3.84 0.30
C LEU A 109 16.00 -3.46 0.41
N SER A 110 16.39 -2.71 1.43
CA SER A 110 17.80 -2.42 1.68
C SER A 110 18.56 -3.65 2.18
N LEU A 111 17.93 -4.53 2.96
CA LEU A 111 18.58 -5.72 3.50
C LEU A 111 18.52 -6.91 2.52
N ALA A 112 17.36 -7.15 1.92
CA ALA A 112 17.10 -8.24 0.98
C ALA A 112 17.54 -7.83 -0.43
N ALA A 113 18.85 -7.88 -0.68
CA ALA A 113 19.41 -7.67 -2.01
C ALA A 113 19.07 -8.86 -2.91
N LEU A 114 17.90 -8.83 -3.55
CA LEU A 114 17.44 -9.90 -4.44
C LEU A 114 17.55 -9.49 -5.90
N ASN A 115 17.92 -10.45 -6.74
CA ASN A 115 17.76 -10.37 -8.18
C ASN A 115 16.39 -10.95 -8.57
N PRO A 116 15.81 -10.53 -9.72
CA PRO A 116 14.51 -11.01 -10.17
C PRO A 116 14.45 -12.54 -10.31
N PRO A 117 13.27 -13.15 -10.10
CA PRO A 117 13.05 -14.57 -10.39
C PRO A 117 13.42 -14.90 -11.84
N GLN A 118 13.83 -16.14 -12.08
CA GLN A 118 14.06 -16.62 -13.44
C GLN A 118 12.76 -16.55 -14.24
N GLY A 119 12.83 -16.07 -15.48
CA GLY A 119 11.65 -15.92 -16.34
C GLY A 119 10.75 -14.74 -15.99
N MET A 120 11.20 -13.79 -15.14
CA MET A 120 10.46 -12.54 -14.89
C MET A 120 10.06 -11.86 -16.20
N ILE A 121 8.78 -11.55 -16.32
CA ILE A 121 8.25 -10.68 -17.37
C ILE A 121 8.00 -9.31 -16.77
N LEU A 122 8.64 -8.28 -17.34
CA LEU A 122 8.52 -6.91 -16.86
C LEU A 122 7.05 -6.48 -16.77
N LEU A 123 6.70 -5.92 -15.62
CA LEU A 123 5.36 -5.45 -15.34
C LEU A 123 5.14 -4.12 -16.08
N ALA A 124 4.36 -4.16 -17.16
CA ALA A 124 4.12 -3.01 -18.02
C ALA A 124 2.75 -2.40 -17.72
N ASP A 125 2.71 -1.21 -17.13
CA ASP A 125 1.46 -0.48 -16.90
C ASP A 125 0.91 0.08 -18.22
N PRO A 126 -0.26 -0.39 -18.70
CA PRO A 126 -0.85 0.10 -19.95
C PRO A 126 -1.08 1.61 -19.92
N VAL A 127 -1.42 2.17 -18.75
CA VAL A 127 -1.64 3.61 -18.61
C VAL A 127 -0.32 4.36 -18.73
N ASN A 128 0.69 4.00 -17.94
CA ASN A 128 1.99 4.69 -17.98
C ASN A 128 2.72 4.48 -19.31
N SER A 129 2.65 3.28 -19.90
CA SER A 129 3.28 2.95 -21.19
C SER A 129 2.72 3.75 -22.38
N ALA A 130 1.49 4.24 -22.28
CA ALA A 130 0.90 5.12 -23.28
C ALA A 130 1.41 6.58 -23.19
N PHE A 131 1.96 7.00 -22.05
CA PHE A 131 2.34 8.41 -21.80
C PHE A 131 3.84 8.63 -21.54
N TYR A 132 4.60 7.63 -21.07
CA TYR A 132 6.00 7.78 -20.66
C TYR A 132 6.87 6.57 -21.07
N HIS A 133 8.12 6.83 -21.47
CA HIS A 133 9.15 5.78 -21.64
C HIS A 133 9.60 5.31 -20.24
N ASN A 134 9.22 4.07 -19.89
CA ASN A 134 9.23 3.54 -18.52
C ASN A 134 10.64 3.35 -17.94
N ALA A 135 10.83 3.80 -16.68
CA ALA A 135 11.92 3.32 -15.84
C ALA A 135 11.66 1.85 -15.49
N VAL A 136 12.62 0.98 -15.82
CA VAL A 136 12.50 -0.46 -15.60
C VAL A 136 12.88 -0.78 -14.15
N ILE A 137 11.91 -1.20 -13.34
CA ILE A 137 12.10 -1.63 -11.94
C ILE A 137 11.99 -3.15 -11.89
N THR A 138 13.07 -3.83 -11.52
CA THR A 138 13.16 -5.30 -11.42
C THR A 138 13.52 -5.79 -10.03
N LYS A 139 14.05 -4.92 -9.17
CA LYS A 139 14.53 -5.25 -7.82
C LYS A 139 13.63 -4.73 -6.72
N ASP A 140 12.36 -4.49 -7.02
CA ASP A 140 11.31 -4.29 -6.01
C ASP A 140 10.91 -5.62 -5.37
N LEU A 141 11.86 -6.29 -4.70
CA LEU A 141 11.73 -7.69 -4.25
C LEU A 141 11.92 -7.79 -2.74
N PHE A 142 10.94 -8.43 -2.10
CA PHE A 142 10.76 -8.64 -0.66
C PHE A 142 10.38 -7.41 0.20
N PHE A 143 9.13 -7.27 0.63
CA PHE A 143 7.91 -8.01 0.22
C PHE A 143 7.23 -7.33 -0.98
N SER A 144 6.15 -7.88 -1.54
CA SER A 144 5.51 -7.30 -2.74
C SER A 144 4.77 -6.00 -2.41
N GLY A 145 5.10 -4.93 -3.13
CA GLY A 145 4.42 -3.63 -3.00
C GLY A 145 2.98 -3.69 -3.54
N HIS A 146 2.78 -4.34 -4.68
CA HIS A 146 1.46 -4.52 -5.30
C HIS A 146 0.50 -5.29 -4.37
N THR A 147 0.94 -6.42 -3.81
CA THR A 147 0.14 -7.18 -2.83
C THR A 147 -0.12 -6.33 -1.58
N ALA A 148 0.88 -5.59 -1.10
CA ALA A 148 0.72 -4.71 0.06
C ALA A 148 -0.36 -3.64 -0.15
N THR A 149 -0.39 -3.00 -1.33
CA THR A 149 -1.43 -2.04 -1.72
C THR A 149 -2.81 -2.67 -1.66
N MET A 150 -2.98 -3.83 -2.30
CA MET A 150 -4.29 -4.49 -2.38
C MET A 150 -4.81 -4.92 -1.00
N VAL A 151 -3.92 -5.45 -0.15
CA VAL A 151 -4.28 -5.80 1.24
C VAL A 151 -4.60 -4.55 2.07
N THR A 152 -3.85 -3.45 1.88
CA THR A 152 -4.12 -2.19 2.58
C THR A 152 -5.49 -1.64 2.20
N ILE A 153 -5.85 -1.67 0.92
CA ILE A 153 -7.19 -1.27 0.43
C ILE A 153 -8.26 -2.14 1.12
N PHE A 154 -8.09 -3.46 1.11
CA PHE A 154 -9.01 -4.39 1.78
C PHE A 154 -9.22 -4.06 3.27
N LEU A 155 -8.14 -3.76 4.01
CA LEU A 155 -8.21 -3.45 5.44
C LEU A 155 -8.84 -2.08 5.74
N CYS A 156 -8.70 -1.11 4.82
CA CYS A 156 -9.21 0.25 5.00
C CYS A 156 -10.68 0.42 4.59
N LEU A 157 -11.20 -0.46 3.72
CA LEU A 157 -12.61 -0.40 3.31
C LEU A 157 -13.55 -0.82 4.44
N GLU A 158 -14.63 -0.07 4.61
CA GLU A 158 -15.61 -0.27 5.71
C GLU A 158 -16.82 -1.12 5.27
N LYS A 159 -17.35 -0.88 4.06
CA LYS A 159 -18.56 -1.57 3.56
C LYS A 159 -18.22 -3.02 3.19
N ARG A 160 -19.00 -3.97 3.72
CA ARG A 160 -18.79 -5.42 3.55
C ARG A 160 -18.60 -5.85 2.09
N THR A 161 -19.40 -5.31 1.17
CA THR A 161 -19.30 -5.64 -0.27
C THR A 161 -17.95 -5.25 -0.84
N ASP A 162 -17.44 -4.06 -0.50
CA ASP A 162 -16.16 -3.61 -1.04
C ASP A 162 -15.00 -4.40 -0.46
N LYS A 163 -15.11 -4.80 0.82
CA LYS A 163 -14.10 -5.65 1.44
C LYS A 163 -14.01 -7.00 0.73
N ILE A 164 -15.15 -7.59 0.39
CA ILE A 164 -15.19 -8.86 -0.36
C ILE A 164 -14.55 -8.65 -1.75
N ILE A 165 -14.94 -7.59 -2.47
CA ILE A 165 -14.36 -7.25 -3.78
C ILE A 165 -12.84 -7.06 -3.67
N ALA A 166 -12.39 -6.28 -2.68
CA ALA A 166 -10.98 -6.01 -2.43
C ALA A 166 -10.18 -7.27 -2.08
N LEU A 167 -10.76 -8.17 -1.28
CA LEU A 167 -10.12 -9.42 -0.91
C LEU A 167 -9.94 -10.34 -2.14
N ILE A 168 -10.99 -10.49 -2.94
CA ILE A 168 -10.94 -11.26 -4.18
C ILE A 168 -9.90 -10.66 -5.12
N ALA A 169 -9.92 -9.33 -5.30
CA ALA A 169 -8.95 -8.64 -6.13
C ALA A 169 -7.51 -8.78 -5.60
N ALA A 170 -7.30 -8.74 -4.29
CA ALA A 170 -5.98 -8.93 -3.67
C ALA A 170 -5.44 -10.34 -3.90
N ILE A 171 -6.28 -11.37 -3.75
CA ILE A 171 -5.91 -12.76 -4.04
C ILE A 171 -5.62 -12.93 -5.53
N ALA A 172 -6.45 -12.37 -6.41
CA ALA A 172 -6.24 -12.43 -7.85
C ALA A 172 -4.92 -11.76 -8.26
N VAL A 173 -4.65 -10.54 -7.79
CA VAL A 173 -3.38 -9.85 -8.06
C VAL A 173 -2.19 -10.64 -7.52
N ALA A 174 -2.27 -11.19 -6.31
CA ALA A 174 -1.23 -12.04 -5.75
C ALA A 174 -0.90 -13.25 -6.64
N CYS A 175 -1.92 -13.97 -7.11
CA CYS A 175 -1.75 -15.10 -8.03
C CYS A 175 -1.17 -14.67 -9.38
N LEU A 176 -1.67 -13.57 -9.95
CA LEU A 176 -1.21 -13.06 -11.25
C LEU A 176 0.24 -12.57 -11.22
N LEU A 177 0.68 -11.96 -10.10
CA LEU A 177 2.09 -11.55 -9.92
C LEU A 177 3.03 -12.75 -9.91
N LEU A 178 2.62 -13.87 -9.30
CA LEU A 178 3.38 -15.13 -9.33
C LEU A 178 3.36 -15.74 -10.73
N LEU A 179 2.20 -15.77 -11.40
CA LEU A 179 2.08 -16.25 -12.79
C LEU A 179 3.01 -15.47 -13.73
N GLN A 180 3.14 -14.15 -13.55
CA GLN A 180 4.04 -13.32 -14.35
C GLN A 180 5.50 -13.32 -13.84
N HIS A 181 5.80 -14.01 -12.74
CA HIS A 181 7.13 -14.08 -12.13
C HIS A 181 7.70 -12.70 -11.74
N VAL A 182 6.82 -11.74 -11.43
CA VAL A 182 7.22 -10.38 -11.01
C VAL A 182 7.81 -10.39 -9.61
N HIS A 183 7.33 -11.28 -8.76
CA HIS A 183 7.78 -11.40 -7.37
C HIS A 183 7.99 -12.87 -7.00
N TYR A 184 8.84 -13.10 -6.01
CA TYR A 184 8.93 -14.41 -5.38
C TYR A 184 7.67 -14.73 -4.56
N THR A 185 7.39 -16.01 -4.36
CA THR A 185 6.30 -16.50 -3.50
C THR A 185 6.40 -15.92 -2.09
N ILE A 186 7.63 -15.83 -1.55
CA ILE A 186 7.86 -15.24 -0.22
C ILE A 186 7.49 -13.76 -0.16
N ASP A 187 7.67 -13.00 -1.24
CA ASP A 187 7.32 -11.58 -1.30
C ASP A 187 5.81 -11.39 -1.20
N VAL A 188 5.05 -12.25 -1.88
CA VAL A 188 3.58 -12.21 -1.92
C VAL A 188 2.99 -12.68 -0.59
N LEU A 189 3.55 -13.74 0.02
CA LEU A 189 3.05 -14.27 1.30
C LEU A 189 3.43 -13.40 2.52
N ALA A 190 4.59 -12.75 2.50
CA ALA A 190 5.00 -11.86 3.57
C ALA A 190 4.15 -10.57 3.63
N ALA A 191 3.69 -10.09 2.47
CA ALA A 191 2.98 -8.82 2.36
C ALA A 191 1.75 -8.71 3.28
N PRO A 192 0.77 -9.66 3.28
CA PRO A 192 -0.39 -9.57 4.17
C PRO A 192 -0.04 -9.49 5.66
N VAL A 193 1.00 -10.20 6.10
CA VAL A 193 1.44 -10.23 7.50
C VAL A 193 1.98 -8.87 7.92
N VAL A 194 2.90 -8.31 7.13
CA VAL A 194 3.51 -7.00 7.41
C VAL A 194 2.48 -5.88 7.32
N VAL A 195 1.61 -5.90 6.30
CA VAL A 195 0.54 -4.91 6.13
C VAL A 195 -0.44 -4.96 7.31
N TYR A 196 -0.82 -6.15 7.76
CA TYR A 196 -1.70 -6.28 8.93
C TYR A 196 -1.06 -5.69 10.19
N ALA A 197 0.23 -5.94 10.43
CA ALA A 197 0.95 -5.35 11.56
C ALA A 197 0.98 -3.82 11.49
N CYS A 198 1.32 -3.26 10.32
CA CYS A 198 1.34 -1.81 10.08
C CYS A 198 -0.06 -1.19 10.27
N TYR A 199 -1.10 -1.84 9.74
CA TYR A 199 -2.48 -1.41 9.92
C TYR A 199 -2.88 -1.39 11.40
N ARG A 200 -2.56 -2.46 12.14
CA ARG A 200 -2.85 -2.54 13.58
C ARG A 200 -2.10 -1.46 14.37
N LEU A 201 -0.86 -1.16 14.00
CA LEU A 201 -0.09 -0.06 14.57
C LEU A 201 -0.79 1.29 14.33
N THR A 202 -1.20 1.58 13.09
CA THR A 202 -1.98 2.79 12.75
C THR A 202 -3.25 2.88 13.60
N ARG A 203 -4.02 1.80 13.71
CA ARG A 203 -5.26 1.77 14.51
C ARG A 203 -4.98 1.99 16.00
N TYR A 204 -3.91 1.43 16.52
CA TYR A 204 -3.51 1.61 17.91
C TYR A 204 -3.11 3.05 18.22
N LEU A 205 -2.24 3.66 17.39
CA LEU A 205 -1.74 5.01 17.59
C LEU A 205 -2.84 6.06 17.44
N PHE A 206 -3.71 5.90 16.44
CA PHE A 206 -4.58 6.99 16.03
C PHE A 206 -6.03 6.87 16.48
N PHE A 207 -6.50 5.65 16.76
CA PHE A 207 -7.94 5.38 16.99
C PHE A 207 -8.25 4.65 18.31
N ASN A 208 -7.25 4.23 19.08
CA ASN A 208 -7.49 3.66 20.43
C ASN A 208 -7.59 4.78 21.48
N ARG A 209 -8.45 4.66 22.50
CA ARG A 209 -8.66 5.73 23.52
C ARG A 209 -7.36 6.15 24.23
N ARG A 210 -6.45 5.20 24.50
CA ARG A 210 -5.10 5.49 25.03
C ARG A 210 -4.16 6.12 23.99
N GLY A 211 -4.26 5.71 22.73
CA GLY A 211 -3.49 6.31 21.63
C GLY A 211 -3.88 7.76 21.37
N GLN A 212 -5.19 8.04 21.41
CA GLN A 212 -5.73 9.40 21.37
C GLN A 212 -5.27 10.23 22.57
N ALA A 213 -5.29 9.71 23.80
CA ALA A 213 -4.78 10.44 24.95
C ALA A 213 -3.28 10.81 24.81
N ASN A 214 -2.45 9.89 24.34
CA ASN A 214 -1.02 10.12 24.14
C ASN A 214 -0.75 11.12 23.01
N SER A 215 -1.49 11.03 21.90
CA SER A 215 -1.31 11.94 20.77
C SER A 215 -1.92 13.32 21.00
N LEU A 216 -3.03 13.40 21.75
CA LEU A 216 -3.62 14.65 22.22
C LEU A 216 -2.73 15.33 23.25
N ALA A 217 -2.07 14.58 24.14
CA ALA A 217 -1.07 15.12 25.07
C ALA A 217 0.13 15.75 24.33
N LEU A 218 0.60 15.11 23.25
CA LEU A 218 1.64 15.68 22.37
C LEU A 218 1.16 16.92 21.60
N SER A 219 -0.14 17.03 21.29
CA SER A 219 -0.73 18.20 20.64
C SER A 219 -1.27 19.27 21.60
N GLY A 220 -1.18 19.06 22.92
CA GLY A 220 -1.66 19.98 23.95
C GLY A 220 -3.18 20.05 24.13
N GLU A 221 -3.92 19.00 23.79
CA GLU A 221 -5.39 18.95 23.88
C GLU A 221 -5.84 17.92 24.94
N LYS A 222 -6.89 18.22 25.72
CA LYS A 222 -7.42 17.27 26.74
C LYS A 222 -8.53 16.40 26.14
N VAL A 223 -8.55 15.12 26.52
CA VAL A 223 -9.65 14.20 26.18
C VAL A 223 -10.93 14.69 26.87
N LYS A 224 -11.93 15.14 26.12
CA LYS A 224 -13.28 15.32 26.66
C LYS A 224 -13.86 13.93 26.94
N VAL A 225 -14.03 13.62 28.23
CA VAL A 225 -14.73 12.45 28.75
C VAL A 225 -16.22 12.56 28.44
#